data_AF-A0A4U7AQQ9-F1
#
_entry.id   AF-A0A4U7AQQ9-F1
#
_cell.length_a   1.000
_cell.length_b   1.000
_cell.length_c   1.000
_cell.angle_alpha   90.00
_cell.angle_beta   90.00
_cell.angle_gamma   90.00
#
_symmetry.space_group_name_H-M   'P 1'
#
loop_
_entity.id
_entity.type
_entity.pdbx_description
1 polymer ?
#
loop_
_entity_poly.entity_id
_entity_poly.type
_entity_poly.pdbx_seq_one_letter_code
_entity_poly.pdbx_strand_id
1 'polypeptide(L)'
;MSNPGEQSVGQKHLPLPVAMRVPYMEFIYRLSADMTDFTQPVGAPFNGSQSRIIMPIKGGVVKGPGLSGEIVHMSGADWATTTQGADFMRLDARYTIKTDDDAFIFIKSKGTFSGHPSGPAAIDPSRGPPTEFSQDQVEWFTRLQFEAPPGRYNWMNGVFAIGVLAMSEKRIIIDAYRVTNFPHIPPRDMKAS
;
A
#
# COMPACT_ATOMS: atom_id res chain seq x y z
N MET A 1 -22.37 8.04 -1.25
CA MET A 1 -21.03 7.91 -1.85
C MET A 1 -21.19 8.05 -3.36
N SER A 2 -20.20 8.59 -4.07
CA SER A 2 -20.23 8.65 -5.53
C SER A 2 -19.62 7.39 -6.13
N ASN A 3 -20.23 6.85 -7.19
CA ASN A 3 -19.71 5.68 -7.89
C ASN A 3 -18.57 6.07 -8.84
N PRO A 4 -17.63 5.15 -9.15
CA PRO A 4 -16.64 5.36 -10.20
C PRO A 4 -17.28 5.82 -11.51
N GLY A 5 -16.68 6.82 -12.16
CA GLY A 5 -17.19 7.40 -13.41
C GLY A 5 -18.25 8.49 -13.26
N GLU A 6 -18.93 8.58 -12.11
CA GLU A 6 -19.88 9.66 -11.85
C GLU A 6 -19.16 11.00 -11.74
N GLN A 7 -19.90 12.09 -11.99
CA GLN A 7 -19.37 13.43 -11.79
C GLN A 7 -18.94 13.62 -10.34
N SER A 8 -17.74 14.15 -10.15
CA SER A 8 -17.22 14.49 -8.83
C SER A 8 -18.12 15.54 -8.18
N VAL A 9 -18.43 15.35 -6.89
CA VAL A 9 -19.16 16.33 -6.07
C VAL A 9 -18.44 17.67 -6.00
N GLY A 10 -17.14 17.72 -6.33
CA GLY A 10 -16.36 18.96 -6.45
C GLY A 10 -17.04 20.01 -7.33
N GLN A 11 -17.77 19.62 -8.38
CA GLN A 11 -18.52 20.55 -9.23
C GLN A 11 -19.56 21.36 -8.43
N LYS A 12 -20.18 20.75 -7.42
CA LYS A 12 -21.18 21.41 -6.57
C LYS A 12 -20.55 22.44 -5.63
N HIS A 13 -19.28 22.25 -5.28
CA HIS A 13 -18.54 23.14 -4.38
C HIS A 13 -17.85 24.28 -5.13
N LEU A 14 -17.32 24.01 -6.34
CA LEU A 14 -16.69 25.01 -7.20
C LEU A 14 -17.03 24.72 -8.67
N PRO A 15 -18.00 25.44 -9.26
CA PRO A 15 -18.46 25.16 -10.61
C PRO A 15 -17.49 25.74 -11.66
N LEU A 16 -16.64 24.88 -12.23
CA LEU A 16 -15.75 25.23 -13.34
C LEU A 16 -16.27 24.63 -14.66
N PRO A 17 -15.82 25.15 -15.83
CA PRO A 17 -16.18 24.57 -17.13
C PRO A 17 -15.72 23.12 -17.31
N VAL A 18 -14.67 22.70 -16.62
CA VAL A 18 -14.19 21.31 -16.62
C VAL A 18 -14.91 20.50 -15.54
N ALA A 19 -15.71 19.52 -15.95
CA ALA A 19 -16.34 18.58 -15.04
C ALA A 19 -15.40 17.41 -14.73
N MET A 20 -14.99 17.30 -13.46
CA MET A 20 -14.22 16.15 -12.98
C MET A 20 -15.13 14.95 -12.73
N ARG A 21 -14.58 13.72 -12.83
CA ARG A 21 -15.27 12.48 -12.47
C ARG A 21 -14.53 11.70 -11.39
N VAL A 22 -15.24 10.84 -10.68
CA VAL A 22 -14.65 9.89 -9.73
C VAL A 22 -13.79 8.88 -10.50
N PRO A 23 -12.53 8.65 -10.10
CA PRO A 23 -11.69 7.68 -10.79
C PRO A 23 -12.14 6.25 -10.53
N TYR A 24 -11.68 5.34 -11.37
CA TYR A 24 -11.86 3.91 -11.22
C TYR A 24 -10.65 3.28 -10.52
N MET A 25 -10.89 2.17 -9.82
CA MET A 25 -9.87 1.32 -9.24
C MET A 25 -9.92 -0.05 -9.92
N GLU A 26 -8.81 -0.46 -10.53
CA GLU A 26 -8.68 -1.75 -11.20
C GLU A 26 -7.71 -2.64 -10.43
N PHE A 27 -8.15 -3.84 -10.06
CA PHE A 27 -7.32 -4.78 -9.29
C PHE A 27 -6.08 -5.20 -10.08
N ILE A 28 -4.93 -5.21 -9.41
CA ILE A 28 -3.64 -5.63 -9.94
C ILE A 28 -3.28 -7.01 -9.37
N TYR A 29 -3.12 -7.08 -8.05
CA TYR A 29 -2.75 -8.30 -7.32
C TYR A 29 -3.17 -8.23 -5.86
N ARG A 30 -3.24 -9.39 -5.22
CA ARG A 30 -3.25 -9.56 -3.77
C ARG A 30 -1.87 -10.00 -3.31
N LEU A 31 -1.36 -9.35 -2.29
CA LEU A 31 -0.17 -9.73 -1.54
C LEU A 31 -0.59 -10.24 -0.16
N SER A 32 -0.01 -11.36 0.24
CA SER A 32 0.04 -11.81 1.64
C SER A 32 1.49 -11.78 2.09
N ALA A 33 1.85 -10.78 2.90
CA ALA A 33 3.22 -10.57 3.36
C ALA A 33 3.47 -11.27 4.71
N ASP A 34 4.53 -12.07 4.77
CA ASP A 34 5.01 -12.67 6.00
C ASP A 34 5.99 -11.71 6.68
N MET A 35 5.60 -11.19 7.84
CA MET A 35 6.45 -10.34 8.67
C MET A 35 7.32 -11.20 9.60
N THR A 36 8.45 -10.68 10.05
CA THR A 36 9.18 -11.31 11.15
C THR A 36 8.49 -11.04 12.48
N ASP A 37 8.60 -11.96 13.44
CA ASP A 37 8.15 -11.73 14.83
C ASP A 37 8.97 -10.66 15.55
N PHE A 38 10.08 -10.24 14.94
CA PHE A 38 10.96 -9.18 15.44
C PHE A 38 10.57 -7.82 14.85
N THR A 39 10.57 -6.79 15.70
CA THR A 39 10.53 -5.38 15.32
C THR A 39 11.71 -4.70 15.97
N GLN A 40 12.44 -3.87 15.22
CA GLN A 40 13.57 -3.10 15.74
C GLN A 40 13.12 -1.67 16.07
N PRO A 41 13.03 -1.28 17.36
CA PRO A 41 12.89 0.12 17.72
C PRO A 41 14.16 0.87 17.33
N VAL A 42 14.00 1.98 16.63
CA VAL A 42 15.08 2.94 16.33
C VAL A 42 15.02 4.10 17.30
N GLY A 43 13.82 4.47 17.76
CA GLY A 43 13.59 5.61 18.64
C GLY A 43 13.46 6.91 17.87
N ALA A 44 13.64 8.03 18.59
CA ALA A 44 13.43 9.35 18.03
C ALA A 44 14.63 9.82 17.19
N PRO A 45 14.41 10.35 15.97
CA PRO A 45 15.44 11.06 15.24
C PRO A 45 15.67 12.41 15.91
N PHE A 46 16.86 12.63 16.47
CA PHE A 46 17.20 13.82 17.28
C PHE A 46 16.21 14.01 18.46
N ASN A 47 16.25 15.15 19.15
CA ASN A 47 15.29 15.52 20.21
C ASN A 47 13.86 15.78 19.67
N GLY A 48 13.43 15.04 18.64
CA GLY A 48 12.16 15.19 17.96
C GLY A 48 11.02 14.42 18.62
N SER A 49 9.80 14.80 18.27
CA SER A 49 8.55 14.16 18.70
C SER A 49 8.19 12.91 17.90
N GLN A 50 9.03 12.48 16.96
CA GLN A 50 8.80 11.29 16.14
C GLN A 50 9.53 10.10 16.72
N SER A 51 9.04 8.88 16.47
CA SER A 51 9.78 7.64 16.76
C SER A 51 9.68 6.71 15.57
N ARG A 52 10.74 5.95 15.32
CA ARG A 52 10.80 4.98 14.24
C ARG A 52 10.92 3.55 14.75
N ILE A 53 10.23 2.66 14.07
CA ILE A 53 10.41 1.21 14.16
C ILE A 53 10.73 0.65 12.78
N ILE A 54 11.46 -0.45 12.74
CA ILE A 54 11.69 -1.24 11.53
C ILE A 54 10.97 -2.57 11.70
N MET A 55 10.09 -2.89 10.76
CA MET A 55 9.34 -4.15 10.71
C MET A 55 9.82 -4.96 9.49
N PRO A 56 10.76 -5.90 9.68
CA PRO A 56 11.30 -6.70 8.57
C PRO A 56 10.25 -7.58 7.90
N ILE A 57 10.32 -7.66 6.58
CA ILE A 57 9.49 -8.53 5.75
C ILE A 57 10.31 -9.80 5.45
N LYS A 58 9.81 -10.95 5.90
CA LYS A 58 10.45 -12.26 5.73
C LYS A 58 10.30 -12.78 4.30
N GLY A 59 9.12 -12.56 3.73
CA GLY A 59 8.69 -13.08 2.43
C GLY A 59 7.22 -12.79 2.20
N GLY A 60 6.58 -13.56 1.33
CA GLY A 60 5.15 -13.43 1.05
C GLY A 60 4.81 -13.87 -0.36
N VAL A 61 3.53 -14.03 -0.63
CA VAL A 61 3.02 -14.52 -1.92
C VAL A 61 2.20 -13.43 -2.59
N VAL A 62 2.36 -13.29 -3.90
CA VAL A 62 1.64 -12.33 -4.74
C VAL A 62 0.89 -13.07 -5.85
N LYS A 63 -0.41 -12.77 -6.00
CA LYS A 63 -1.27 -13.36 -7.03
C LYS A 63 -2.21 -12.32 -7.64
N GLY A 64 -2.28 -12.28 -8.96
CA GLY A 64 -3.18 -11.44 -9.74
C GLY A 64 -3.29 -11.91 -11.19
N PRO A 65 -4.19 -11.35 -12.00
CA PRO A 65 -4.48 -11.84 -13.36
C PRO A 65 -3.28 -11.80 -14.33
N GLY A 66 -2.33 -10.90 -14.11
CA GLY A 66 -1.14 -10.73 -14.94
C GLY A 66 0.17 -10.70 -14.15
N LEU A 67 0.14 -11.07 -12.87
CA LEU A 67 1.30 -11.06 -11.98
C LEU A 67 1.17 -12.19 -10.95
N SER A 68 2.18 -13.05 -10.89
CA SER A 68 2.27 -14.12 -9.90
C SER A 68 3.72 -14.27 -9.49
N GLY A 69 3.97 -14.40 -8.19
CA GLY A 69 5.32 -14.41 -7.66
C GLY A 69 5.37 -14.40 -6.14
N GLU A 70 6.56 -14.14 -5.62
CA GLU A 70 6.86 -14.14 -4.19
C GLU A 70 7.72 -12.92 -3.82
N ILE A 71 7.59 -12.43 -2.58
CA ILE A 71 8.53 -11.44 -2.06
C ILE A 71 9.89 -12.13 -1.88
N VAL A 72 10.93 -11.55 -2.47
CA VAL A 72 12.31 -12.01 -2.32
C VAL A 72 12.69 -12.00 -0.84
N HIS A 73 13.23 -13.13 -0.37
CA HIS A 73 13.61 -13.32 1.02
C HIS A 73 14.51 -12.19 1.52
N MET A 74 14.14 -11.59 2.66
CA MET A 74 14.86 -10.48 3.31
C MET A 74 15.14 -9.28 2.40
N SER A 75 14.34 -9.07 1.35
CA SER A 75 14.50 -7.93 0.44
C SER A 75 13.95 -6.60 0.98
N GLY A 76 13.31 -6.62 2.15
CA GLY A 76 12.49 -5.49 2.56
C GLY A 76 12.12 -5.40 4.03
N ALA A 77 11.64 -4.21 4.39
CA ALA A 77 11.05 -3.89 5.68
C ALA A 77 10.10 -2.70 5.53
N ASP A 78 9.34 -2.40 6.58
CA ASP A 78 8.65 -1.12 6.76
C ASP A 78 9.36 -0.28 7.83
N TRP A 79 9.66 0.98 7.50
CA TRP A 79 10.25 1.96 8.41
C TRP A 79 9.16 2.87 9.00
N ALA A 80 8.21 2.27 9.69
CA ALA A 80 7.07 2.98 10.26
C ALA A 80 7.50 4.07 11.25
N THR A 81 6.81 5.20 11.17
CA THR A 81 7.08 6.40 11.97
C THR A 81 5.81 6.81 12.71
N THR A 82 5.89 6.88 14.04
CA THR A 82 4.87 7.49 14.90
C THR A 82 5.25 8.94 15.22
N THR A 83 4.27 9.78 15.54
CA THR A 83 4.49 11.14 16.02
C THR A 83 3.73 11.31 17.32
N GLN A 84 4.36 11.90 18.33
CA GLN A 84 3.74 12.18 19.62
C GLN A 84 2.46 13.01 19.42
N GLY A 85 1.35 12.55 19.99
CA GLY A 85 0.05 13.18 19.87
C GLY A 85 -0.69 12.90 18.56
N ALA A 86 -0.09 12.19 17.60
CA ALA A 86 -0.80 11.69 16.43
C ALA A 86 -1.44 10.33 16.72
N ASP A 87 -2.61 10.10 16.16
CA ASP A 87 -3.41 8.87 16.22
C ASP A 87 -3.15 7.92 15.03
N PHE A 88 -2.16 8.24 14.21
CA PHE A 88 -1.76 7.46 13.03
C PHE A 88 -0.25 7.21 12.97
N MET A 89 0.11 6.17 12.22
CA MET A 89 1.48 5.85 11.82
C MET A 89 1.68 6.20 10.36
N ARG A 90 2.87 6.70 10.01
CA ARG A 90 3.33 6.82 8.62
C ARG A 90 4.14 5.59 8.24
N LEU A 91 3.81 4.98 7.11
CA LEU A 91 4.43 3.77 6.60
C LEU A 91 5.39 4.12 5.46
N ASP A 92 6.53 3.43 5.41
CA ASP A 92 7.53 3.54 4.33
C ASP A 92 8.16 2.16 4.15
N ALA A 93 7.45 1.30 3.44
CA ALA A 93 7.88 -0.05 3.12
C ALA A 93 8.58 -0.11 1.77
N ARG A 94 9.62 -0.94 1.70
CA ARG A 94 10.35 -1.24 0.48
C ARG A 94 10.61 -2.74 0.43
N TYR A 95 10.34 -3.37 -0.71
CA TYR A 95 10.52 -4.81 -0.91
C TYR A 95 10.57 -5.14 -2.40
N THR A 96 10.99 -6.35 -2.74
CA THR A 96 11.08 -6.81 -4.12
C THR A 96 10.23 -8.06 -4.33
N ILE A 97 9.42 -8.08 -5.38
CA ILE A 97 8.75 -9.29 -5.86
C ILE A 97 9.63 -9.95 -6.92
N LYS A 98 9.80 -11.27 -6.84
CA LYS A 98 10.26 -12.10 -7.94
C LYS A 98 9.07 -12.82 -8.55
N THR A 99 8.82 -12.61 -9.83
CA THR A 99 7.72 -13.27 -10.54
C THR A 99 8.07 -14.73 -10.88
N ASP A 100 7.04 -15.51 -11.21
CA ASP A 100 7.20 -16.91 -11.65
C ASP A 100 7.91 -17.05 -13.01
N ASP A 101 7.94 -15.98 -13.80
CA ASP A 101 8.74 -15.84 -15.02
C ASP A 101 10.03 -15.03 -14.82
N ASP A 102 10.58 -15.05 -13.60
CA ASP A 102 11.92 -14.57 -13.23
C ASP A 102 12.18 -13.06 -13.38
N ALA A 103 11.15 -12.22 -13.47
CA ALA A 103 11.29 -10.77 -13.37
C ALA A 103 11.34 -10.30 -11.91
N PHE A 104 12.16 -9.27 -11.65
CA PHE A 104 12.24 -8.64 -10.33
C PHE A 104 11.58 -7.26 -10.37
N ILE A 105 10.60 -7.03 -9.50
CA ILE A 105 9.86 -5.77 -9.42
C ILE A 105 10.10 -5.17 -8.03
N PHE A 106 10.82 -4.06 -7.98
CA PHE A 106 11.03 -3.33 -6.74
C PHE A 106 9.81 -2.46 -6.43
N ILE A 107 9.38 -2.44 -5.17
CA ILE A 107 8.19 -1.75 -4.72
C ILE A 107 8.54 -0.80 -3.58
N LYS A 108 8.07 0.44 -3.71
CA LYS A 108 7.97 1.41 -2.61
C LYS A 108 6.50 1.57 -2.26
N SER A 109 6.16 1.30 -1.01
CA SER A 109 4.81 1.40 -0.46
C SER A 109 4.80 2.42 0.67
N LYS A 110 4.14 3.56 0.49
CA LYS A 110 4.08 4.62 1.51
C LYS A 110 2.65 4.97 1.84
N GLY A 111 2.32 5.15 3.10
CA GLY A 111 0.94 5.39 3.48
C GLY A 111 0.74 5.69 4.94
N THR A 112 -0.47 5.45 5.41
CA THR A 112 -0.84 5.66 6.81
C THR A 112 -1.62 4.46 7.33
N PHE A 113 -1.49 4.27 8.63
CA PHE A 113 -2.30 3.33 9.40
C PHE A 113 -2.86 4.08 10.61
N SER A 114 -4.17 4.04 10.79
CA SER A 114 -4.86 4.53 11.98
C SER A 114 -6.00 3.59 12.35
N GLY A 115 -6.45 3.66 13.60
CA GLY A 115 -7.66 2.96 14.01
C GLY A 115 -8.92 3.55 13.41
N HIS A 116 -10.03 2.87 13.67
CA HIS A 116 -11.34 3.30 13.25
C HIS A 116 -11.58 4.77 13.66
N PRO A 117 -12.09 5.64 12.78
CA PRO A 117 -12.25 7.08 13.07
C PRO A 117 -13.13 7.40 14.29
N SER A 118 -14.03 6.48 14.65
CA SER A 118 -14.90 6.60 15.84
C SER A 118 -14.59 5.56 16.92
N GLY A 119 -13.45 4.87 16.81
CA GLY A 119 -13.04 3.79 17.71
C GLY A 119 -11.82 4.16 18.56
N PRO A 120 -11.43 3.30 19.50
CA PRO A 120 -10.15 3.44 20.20
C PRO A 120 -8.98 3.30 19.21
N ALA A 121 -7.78 3.69 19.63
CA ALA A 121 -6.56 3.45 18.86
C ALA A 121 -6.45 1.96 18.46
N ALA A 122 -6.05 1.70 17.21
CA ALA A 122 -6.01 0.32 16.68
C ALA A 122 -5.03 -0.60 17.40
N ILE A 123 -3.95 -0.04 17.96
CA ILE A 123 -2.91 -0.81 18.64
C ILE A 123 -2.94 -0.45 20.12
N ASP A 124 -3.23 -1.47 20.94
CA ASP A 124 -3.12 -1.42 22.39
C ASP A 124 -1.84 -2.18 22.81
N PRO A 125 -0.78 -1.48 23.27
CA PRO A 125 0.47 -2.11 23.66
C PRO A 125 0.33 -3.15 24.77
N SER A 126 -0.76 -3.11 25.55
CA SER A 126 -1.01 -4.06 26.64
C SER A 126 -1.56 -5.42 26.16
N ARG A 127 -2.04 -5.51 24.91
CA ARG A 127 -2.66 -6.73 24.35
C ARG A 127 -1.72 -7.59 23.50
N GLY A 128 -0.43 -7.24 23.47
CA GLY A 128 0.55 -7.90 22.60
C GLY A 128 0.36 -7.56 21.12
N PRO A 129 1.15 -8.18 20.22
CA PRO A 129 1.05 -7.91 18.79
C PRO A 129 -0.31 -8.35 18.24
N PRO A 130 -1.01 -7.49 17.47
CA PRO A 130 -2.27 -7.86 16.85
C PRO A 130 -2.05 -8.99 15.83
N THR A 131 -3.07 -9.83 15.67
CA THR A 131 -3.06 -10.94 14.70
C THR A 131 -4.05 -10.73 13.55
N GLU A 132 -5.03 -9.84 13.74
CA GLU A 132 -6.15 -9.58 12.84
C GLU A 132 -6.47 -8.09 12.84
N PHE A 133 -6.76 -7.55 11.66
CA PHE A 133 -7.37 -6.24 11.45
C PHE A 133 -8.25 -6.32 10.20
N SER A 134 -9.56 -6.16 10.37
CA SER A 134 -10.48 -5.98 9.25
C SER A 134 -10.53 -4.52 8.79
N GLN A 135 -10.98 -4.30 7.57
CA GLN A 135 -11.12 -2.95 6.98
C GLN A 135 -12.17 -2.09 7.73
N ASP A 136 -13.09 -2.71 8.48
CA ASP A 136 -14.05 -1.98 9.32
C ASP A 136 -13.42 -1.46 10.63
N GLN A 137 -12.20 -1.90 10.96
CA GLN A 137 -11.53 -1.56 12.23
C GLN A 137 -10.41 -0.53 12.05
N VAL A 138 -9.88 -0.37 10.85
CA VAL A 138 -8.68 0.43 10.58
C VAL A 138 -8.79 1.19 9.26
N GLU A 139 -8.19 2.37 9.24
CA GLU A 139 -7.92 3.14 8.03
C GLU A 139 -6.47 2.85 7.62
N TRP A 140 -6.30 1.91 6.68
CA TRP A 140 -4.99 1.40 6.30
C TRP A 140 -4.80 1.35 4.78
N PHE A 141 -4.06 2.33 4.28
CA PHE A 141 -3.85 2.52 2.85
C PHE A 141 -2.42 2.94 2.53
N THR A 142 -1.92 2.52 1.37
CA THR A 142 -0.63 2.97 0.85
C THR A 142 -0.74 3.39 -0.61
N ARG A 143 0.16 4.28 -1.04
CA ARG A 143 0.51 4.46 -2.45
C ARG A 143 1.61 3.46 -2.79
N LEU A 144 1.41 2.73 -3.87
CA LEU A 144 2.37 1.78 -4.42
C LEU A 144 3.07 2.39 -5.62
N GLN A 145 4.39 2.28 -5.65
CA GLN A 145 5.23 2.66 -6.77
C GLN A 145 6.11 1.47 -7.15
N PHE A 146 6.07 1.13 -8.43
CA PHE A 146 6.77 -0.01 -9.00
C PHE A 146 8.00 0.45 -9.79
N GLU A 147 9.04 -0.37 -9.74
CA GLU A 147 10.21 -0.31 -10.61
C GLU A 147 10.40 -1.72 -11.20
N ALA A 148 9.93 -1.88 -12.43
CA ALA A 148 9.92 -3.13 -13.18
C ALA A 148 10.92 -3.08 -14.34
N PRO A 149 11.50 -4.23 -14.75
CA PRO A 149 12.43 -4.30 -15.87
C PRO A 149 11.72 -4.01 -17.19
N PRO A 150 12.47 -3.73 -18.27
CA PRO A 150 11.94 -3.74 -19.62
C PRO A 150 11.23 -5.06 -19.95
N GLY A 151 10.20 -5.01 -20.80
CA GLY A 151 9.45 -6.20 -21.23
C GLY A 151 8.07 -6.29 -20.56
N ARG A 152 7.64 -7.52 -20.24
CA ARG A 152 6.25 -7.87 -19.87
C ARG A 152 5.64 -7.01 -18.76
N TYR A 153 6.44 -6.56 -17.80
CA TYR A 153 5.98 -5.82 -16.62
C TYR A 153 6.23 -4.31 -16.71
N ASN A 154 6.76 -3.81 -17.83
CA ASN A 154 7.15 -2.41 -17.97
C ASN A 154 5.97 -1.44 -17.80
N TRP A 155 4.76 -1.83 -18.16
CA TRP A 155 3.54 -1.07 -17.90
C TRP A 155 3.35 -0.66 -16.43
N MET A 156 3.88 -1.44 -15.47
CA MET A 156 3.76 -1.14 -14.04
C MET A 156 4.50 0.15 -13.66
N ASN A 157 5.57 0.50 -14.38
CA ASN A 157 6.33 1.74 -14.18
C ASN A 157 5.49 3.00 -14.40
N GLY A 158 4.42 2.92 -15.20
CA GLY A 158 3.53 4.03 -15.53
C GLY A 158 2.24 4.08 -14.70
N VAL A 159 2.05 3.15 -13.77
CA VAL A 159 0.80 3.04 -12.99
C VAL A 159 0.89 3.83 -11.69
N PHE A 160 -0.13 4.65 -11.43
CA PHE A 160 -0.42 5.11 -10.07
C PHE A 160 -1.30 4.07 -9.38
N ALA A 161 -0.79 3.46 -8.32
CA ALA A 161 -1.51 2.44 -7.58
C ALA A 161 -1.66 2.78 -6.11
N ILE A 162 -2.72 2.25 -5.52
CA ILE A 162 -2.95 2.24 -4.08
C ILE A 162 -3.01 0.79 -3.58
N GLY A 163 -2.56 0.57 -2.36
CA GLY A 163 -2.80 -0.64 -1.59
C GLY A 163 -3.90 -0.38 -0.58
N VAL A 164 -4.86 -1.31 -0.50
CA VAL A 164 -5.85 -1.38 0.57
C VAL A 164 -5.47 -2.53 1.46
N LEU A 165 -5.32 -2.29 2.76
CA LEU A 165 -4.67 -3.23 3.65
C LEU A 165 -5.62 -3.79 4.72
N ALA A 166 -5.30 -5.01 5.14
CA ALA A 166 -5.86 -5.70 6.29
C ALA A 166 -4.77 -6.55 6.95
N MET A 167 -5.06 -7.12 8.11
CA MET A 167 -4.21 -8.15 8.71
C MET A 167 -5.02 -9.42 8.94
N SER A 168 -4.46 -10.57 8.58
CA SER A 168 -5.05 -11.86 8.87
C SER A 168 -3.98 -12.90 9.16
N GLU A 169 -4.15 -13.69 10.21
CA GLU A 169 -3.20 -14.69 10.70
C GLU A 169 -1.76 -14.12 10.85
N LYS A 170 -1.64 -12.90 11.40
CA LYS A 170 -0.37 -12.14 11.51
C LYS A 170 0.29 -11.74 10.19
N ARG A 171 -0.37 -11.93 9.05
CA ARG A 171 0.11 -11.49 7.74
C ARG A 171 -0.52 -10.16 7.37
N ILE A 172 0.28 -9.31 6.72
CA ILE A 172 -0.25 -8.08 6.11
C ILE A 172 -0.82 -8.46 4.75
N ILE A 173 -2.11 -8.23 4.57
CA ILE A 173 -2.82 -8.48 3.32
C ILE A 173 -2.95 -7.15 2.59
N ILE A 174 -2.58 -7.11 1.32
CA ILE A 174 -2.70 -5.92 0.47
C ILE A 174 -3.40 -6.30 -0.81
N ASP A 175 -4.53 -5.66 -1.10
CA ASP A 175 -5.06 -5.60 -2.46
C ASP A 175 -4.54 -4.34 -3.14
N ALA A 176 -3.77 -4.53 -4.20
CA ALA A 176 -3.21 -3.46 -5.02
C ALA A 176 -4.19 -3.10 -6.14
N TYR A 177 -4.51 -1.82 -6.27
CA TYR A 177 -5.38 -1.29 -7.31
C TYR A 177 -4.69 -0.17 -8.09
N ARG A 178 -4.79 -0.22 -9.42
CA ARG A 178 -4.47 0.91 -10.30
C ARG A 178 -5.61 1.93 -10.21
N VAL A 179 -5.28 3.20 -10.01
CA VAL A 179 -6.23 4.30 -10.14
C VAL A 179 -6.22 4.81 -11.57
N THR A 180 -7.39 4.90 -12.23
CA THR A 180 -7.48 5.29 -13.64
C THR A 180 -8.75 6.05 -13.97
N ASN A 181 -8.67 6.94 -14.97
CA ASN A 181 -9.85 7.57 -15.58
C ASN A 181 -10.41 6.77 -16.76
N PHE A 182 -9.73 5.70 -17.16
CA PHE A 182 -10.01 4.92 -18.35
C PHE A 182 -10.17 3.45 -17.96
N PRO A 183 -11.34 3.06 -17.42
CA PRO A 183 -11.59 1.67 -17.08
C PRO A 183 -11.57 0.81 -18.34
N HIS A 184 -11.15 -0.45 -18.22
CA HIS A 184 -11.05 -1.43 -19.31
C HIS A 184 -10.01 -1.11 -20.38
N ILE A 185 -9.31 0.02 -20.28
CA ILE A 185 -8.15 0.33 -21.12
C ILE A 185 -6.89 -0.08 -20.35
N PRO A 186 -6.15 -1.09 -20.83
CA PRO A 186 -4.97 -1.57 -20.12
C PRO A 186 -3.91 -0.46 -20.00
N PRO A 187 -3.12 -0.45 -18.91
CA PRO A 187 -1.97 0.43 -18.80
C PRO A 187 -0.97 0.14 -19.92
N ARG A 188 -0.29 1.17 -20.39
CA ARG A 188 0.66 1.07 -21.50
C ARG A 188 2.07 0.92 -20.96
N ASP A 189 2.90 0.20 -21.71
CA ASP A 189 4.33 0.18 -21.51
C ASP A 189 4.92 1.59 -21.59
N MET A 190 5.87 1.88 -20.70
CA MET A 190 6.65 3.11 -20.73
C MET A 190 7.62 3.05 -21.92
N LYS A 191 7.61 4.08 -22.76
CA LYS A 191 8.59 4.22 -23.85
C LYS A 191 9.88 4.81 -23.26
N ALA A 192 11.03 4.23 -23.59
CA ALA A 192 12.29 4.94 -23.44
C ALA A 192 12.30 6.11 -24.43
N SER A 193 12.59 7.31 -23.93
CA SER A 193 12.81 8.52 -24.74
C SER A 193 14.13 8.43 -25.49
#